data_AF-A0A836RTB5-F1
#
_entry.id   AF-A0A836RTB5-F1
#
_cell.length_a   1.000
_cell.length_b   1.000
_cell.length_c   1.000
_cell.angle_alpha   90.00
_cell.angle_beta   90.00
_cell.angle_gamma   90.00
#
_symmetry.space_group_name_H-M   'P 1'
#
loop_
_entity.id
_entity.type
_entity.pdbx_description
1 polymer ?
#
loop_
_entity_poly.entity_id
_entity_poly.type
_entity_poly.pdbx_seq_one_letter_code
_entity_poly.pdbx_strand_id
1 'polypeptide(L)'
;MKLITKYIIKEHISPFFFALGVIMFILLMNFLVKYIDQIFGKGLPIITIIKLILFNMGWMLALAVPMATLVAVLMAYGRFSADNEITALKSSGISILKIILPSMYLGLFLTATMVYFSDQILPETNHNASMLFRSIRQKKPTLHLEEHIFYNLDKYTFVVGHIERTLPEEWLDLSNLLGPEYYNVKQLDKLRDLAIF
;
A
#
# COMPACT_ATOMS: atom_id res chain seq x y z
N MET A 1 21.49 -12.01 35.61
CA MET A 1 20.64 -10.94 35.04
C MET A 1 21.01 -10.62 33.60
N LYS A 2 22.25 -10.18 33.27
CA LYS A 2 22.63 -9.83 31.88
C LYS A 2 22.38 -10.93 30.83
N LEU A 3 22.62 -12.20 31.18
CA LEU A 3 22.35 -13.35 30.30
C LEU A 3 20.86 -13.51 29.99
N ILE A 4 20.00 -13.46 31.01
CA ILE A 4 18.53 -13.57 30.87
C ILE A 4 17.99 -12.41 30.04
N THR A 5 18.41 -11.18 30.32
CA THR A 5 18.03 -10.00 29.55
C THR A 5 18.42 -10.13 28.07
N LYS A 6 19.65 -10.59 27.79
CA LYS A 6 20.12 -10.81 26.41
C LYS A 6 19.33 -11.89 25.70
N TYR A 7 18.97 -12.96 26.41
CA TYR A 7 18.14 -14.04 25.89
C TYR A 7 16.74 -13.54 25.53
N ILE A 8 16.07 -12.83 26.44
CA ILE A 8 14.74 -12.25 26.20
C ILE A 8 14.76 -11.33 24.98
N ILE A 9 15.76 -10.47 24.86
CA ILE A 9 15.90 -9.56 23.70
C ILE A 9 16.07 -10.36 22.41
N LYS A 10 16.94 -11.39 22.40
CA LYS A 10 17.17 -12.22 21.22
C LYS A 10 15.90 -12.92 20.76
N GLU A 11 15.06 -13.35 21.70
CA GLU A 11 13.81 -14.04 21.41
C GLU A 11 12.77 -13.15 20.73
N HIS A 12 12.82 -11.83 20.93
CA HIS A 12 11.91 -10.90 20.27
C HIS A 12 12.31 -10.60 18.82
N ILE A 13 13.59 -10.69 18.47
CA ILE A 13 14.12 -10.28 17.17
C ILE A 13 13.54 -11.14 16.03
N SER A 14 13.58 -12.46 16.18
CA SER A 14 13.13 -13.37 15.12
C SER A 14 11.63 -13.24 14.82
N PRO A 15 10.72 -13.31 15.81
CA PRO A 15 9.29 -13.06 15.61
C PRO A 15 8.98 -11.67 15.06
N PHE A 16 9.72 -10.63 15.47
CA PHE A 16 9.52 -9.27 14.98
C PHE A 16 9.77 -9.14 13.48
N PHE A 17 10.94 -9.58 13.00
CA PHE A 17 11.25 -9.49 11.56
C PHE A 17 10.35 -10.40 10.73
N PHE A 18 9.97 -11.56 11.26
CA PHE A 18 9.00 -12.43 10.60
C PHE A 18 7.63 -11.76 10.46
N ALA A 19 7.07 -11.24 11.56
CA ALA A 19 5.79 -10.55 11.56
C ALA A 19 5.82 -9.29 10.68
N LEU A 20 6.90 -8.50 10.76
CA LEU A 20 7.09 -7.31 9.93
C LEU A 20 7.10 -7.67 8.45
N GLY A 21 7.83 -8.72 8.06
CA GLY A 21 7.87 -9.19 6.68
C GLY A 21 6.50 -9.63 6.17
N VAL A 22 5.76 -10.41 6.96
CA VAL A 22 4.41 -10.86 6.62
C VAL A 22 3.44 -9.68 6.48
N ILE A 23 3.42 -8.76 7.44
CA ILE A 23 2.52 -7.60 7.42
C ILE A 23 2.88 -6.67 6.26
N MET A 24 4.16 -6.38 6.04
CA MET A 24 4.61 -5.59 4.89
C MET A 24 4.23 -6.24 3.56
N PHE A 25 4.35 -7.57 3.45
CA PHE A 25 3.92 -8.29 2.26
C PHE A 25 2.42 -8.15 2.02
N ILE A 26 1.60 -8.31 3.06
CA ILE A 26 0.14 -8.13 2.96
C ILE A 26 -0.21 -6.70 2.54
N LEU A 27 0.40 -5.69 3.16
CA LEU A 27 0.16 -4.28 2.83
C LEU A 27 0.61 -3.95 1.41
N LEU A 28 1.75 -4.47 0.98
CA LEU A 28 2.25 -4.30 -0.38
C LEU A 28 1.31 -4.97 -1.40
N MET A 29 0.84 -6.19 -1.14
CA MET A 29 -0.12 -6.86 -2.00
C MET A 29 -1.44 -6.10 -2.09
N ASN A 30 -1.95 -5.61 -0.95
CA ASN A 30 -3.15 -4.77 -0.93
C ASN A 30 -2.98 -3.52 -1.81
N PHE A 31 -1.83 -2.85 -1.70
CA PHE A 31 -1.49 -1.71 -2.53
C PHE A 31 -1.42 -2.07 -4.01
N LEU A 32 -0.73 -3.17 -4.36
CA LEU A 32 -0.60 -3.58 -5.75
C LEU A 32 -1.96 -3.88 -6.37
N VAL A 33 -2.84 -4.64 -5.70
CA VAL A 33 -4.19 -4.92 -6.20
C VAL A 33 -4.99 -3.63 -6.36
N LYS A 34 -4.93 -2.71 -5.39
CA LYS A 34 -5.67 -1.45 -5.44
C LYS A 34 -5.24 -0.52 -6.57
N TYR A 35 -3.96 -0.55 -6.95
CA TYR A 35 -3.39 0.36 -7.94
C TYR A 35 -2.97 -0.35 -9.24
N ILE A 36 -3.32 -1.63 -9.43
CA ILE A 36 -2.89 -2.43 -10.57
C ILE A 36 -3.32 -1.77 -11.89
N ASP A 37 -4.57 -1.33 -12.00
CA ASP A 37 -5.11 -0.69 -13.22
C ASP A 37 -4.51 0.70 -13.49
N GLN A 38 -3.93 1.33 -12.47
CA GLN A 38 -3.29 2.64 -12.60
C GLN A 38 -1.81 2.51 -12.98
N ILE A 39 -1.19 1.39 -12.63
CA ILE A 39 0.22 1.09 -12.84
C ILE A 39 0.41 0.34 -14.17
N PHE A 40 -0.42 -0.68 -14.41
CA PHE A 40 -0.44 -1.48 -15.62
C PHE A 40 -1.38 -0.85 -16.66
N GLY A 41 -1.01 -0.90 -17.95
CA GLY A 41 -1.76 -0.27 -19.04
C GLY A 41 -1.35 1.18 -19.37
N LYS A 42 -0.59 1.86 -18.50
CA LYS A 42 -0.10 3.23 -18.76
C LYS A 42 1.28 3.31 -19.43
N GLY A 43 1.96 2.19 -19.70
CA GLY A 43 3.30 2.21 -20.29
C GLY A 43 4.32 2.98 -19.43
N LEU A 44 4.18 2.90 -18.10
CA LEU A 44 5.11 3.53 -17.17
C LEU A 44 6.46 2.80 -17.19
N PRO A 45 7.59 3.54 -17.18
CA PRO A 45 8.90 2.93 -16.98
C PRO A 45 8.94 2.12 -15.68
N ILE A 46 9.54 0.91 -15.72
CA ILE A 46 9.63 0.02 -14.54
C ILE A 46 10.26 0.71 -13.33
N ILE A 47 11.23 1.61 -13.58
CA ILE A 47 11.91 2.40 -12.55
C ILE A 47 10.95 3.35 -11.80
N THR A 48 9.94 3.87 -12.48
CA THR A 48 8.91 4.74 -11.90
C THR A 48 8.00 3.93 -10.98
N ILE A 49 7.67 2.70 -11.37
CA ILE A 49 6.86 1.78 -10.58
C ILE A 49 7.60 1.40 -9.29
N ILE A 50 8.88 1.06 -9.39
CA ILE A 50 9.72 0.74 -8.23
C ILE A 50 9.82 1.93 -7.26
N LYS A 51 10.04 3.15 -7.78
CA LYS A 51 10.05 4.37 -6.95
C LYS A 51 8.70 4.61 -6.25
N LEU A 52 7.60 4.39 -6.96
CA LEU A 52 6.26 4.53 -6.39
C LEU A 52 6.04 3.56 -5.23
N ILE A 53 6.44 2.29 -5.41
CA ILE A 53 6.38 1.27 -4.36
C ILE A 53 7.23 1.69 -3.16
N LEU A 54 8.49 2.08 -3.37
CA LEU A 54 9.40 2.51 -2.31
C LEU A 54 8.85 3.68 -1.49
N PHE A 55 8.28 4.71 -2.13
CA PHE A 55 7.69 5.83 -1.40
C PHE A 55 6.44 5.42 -0.62
N ASN A 56 5.65 4.47 -1.14
CA ASN A 56 4.49 3.93 -0.41
C ASN A 56 4.90 3.00 0.74
N MET A 57 6.03 2.33 0.65
CA MET A 57 6.54 1.51 1.76
C MET A 57 6.80 2.33 3.04
N GLY A 58 7.04 3.65 2.92
CA GLY A 58 7.23 4.54 4.07
C GLY A 58 6.04 4.53 5.04
N TRP A 59 4.83 4.78 4.54
CA TRP A 59 3.62 4.76 5.37
C TRP A 59 3.22 3.34 5.80
N MET A 60 3.48 2.34 4.95
CA MET A 60 3.25 0.94 5.30
C MET A 60 4.12 0.51 6.47
N LEU A 61 5.41 0.91 6.50
CA LEU A 61 6.31 0.64 7.61
C LEU A 61 5.84 1.29 8.91
N ALA A 62 5.36 2.54 8.84
CA ALA A 62 4.83 3.24 10.01
C ALA A 62 3.65 2.50 10.66
N LEU A 63 2.83 1.80 9.86
CA LEU A 63 1.73 0.95 10.36
C LEU A 63 2.20 -0.46 10.74
N ALA A 64 3.09 -1.07 9.95
CA ALA A 64 3.49 -2.45 10.10
C ALA A 64 4.36 -2.68 11.34
N VAL A 65 5.21 -1.72 11.71
CA VAL A 65 6.10 -1.85 12.87
C VAL A 65 5.35 -2.02 14.20
N PRO A 66 4.39 -1.16 14.60
CA PRO A 66 3.64 -1.34 15.85
C PRO A 66 2.75 -2.59 15.84
N MET A 67 2.31 -3.05 14.66
CA MET A 67 1.59 -4.32 14.56
C MET A 67 2.54 -5.51 14.74
N ALA A 68 3.72 -5.47 14.12
CA ALA A 68 4.74 -6.50 14.21
C ALA A 68 5.31 -6.65 15.62
N THR A 69 5.44 -5.55 16.39
CA THR A 69 5.86 -5.64 17.80
C THR A 69 4.88 -6.41 18.66
N LEU A 70 3.58 -6.18 18.47
CA LEU A 70 2.56 -6.87 19.23
C LEU A 70 2.66 -8.37 19.00
N VAL A 71 2.79 -8.79 17.74
CA VAL A 71 3.01 -10.20 17.37
C VAL A 71 4.31 -10.73 17.98
N ALA A 72 5.40 -9.96 17.91
CA ALA A 72 6.69 -10.39 18.43
C ALA A 72 6.68 -10.64 19.94
N VAL A 73 6.08 -9.72 20.70
CA VAL A 73 5.92 -9.82 22.15
C VAL A 73 5.03 -11.03 22.48
N LEU A 74 3.90 -11.18 21.78
CA LEU A 74 3.00 -12.30 21.99
C LEU A 74 3.68 -13.65 21.74
N MET A 75 4.43 -13.78 20.64
CA MET A 75 5.13 -15.02 20.30
C MET A 75 6.27 -15.32 21.29
N ALA A 76 7.09 -14.32 21.64
CA ALA A 76 8.21 -14.52 22.56
C ALA A 76 7.73 -14.93 23.96
N TYR A 77 6.78 -14.20 24.55
CA TYR A 77 6.24 -14.54 25.87
C TYR A 77 5.34 -15.79 25.83
N GLY A 78 4.64 -16.02 24.71
CA GLY A 78 3.90 -17.25 24.49
C GLY A 78 4.80 -18.48 24.54
N ARG A 79 5.97 -18.43 23.90
CA ARG A 79 6.99 -19.48 23.99
C ARG A 79 7.54 -19.65 25.40
N PHE A 80 7.94 -18.56 26.07
CA PHE A 80 8.41 -18.64 27.45
C PHE A 80 7.37 -19.23 28.42
N SER A 81 6.08 -19.00 28.14
CA SER A 81 5.00 -19.63 28.91
C SER A 81 4.81 -21.10 28.55
N ALA A 82 4.88 -21.47 27.27
CA ALA A 82 4.70 -22.86 26.81
C ALA A 82 5.83 -23.76 27.30
N ASP A 83 7.07 -23.25 27.29
CA ASP A 83 8.27 -23.96 27.73
C ASP A 83 8.44 -23.92 29.27
N ASN A 84 7.46 -23.38 30.01
CA ASN A 84 7.48 -23.19 31.46
C ASN A 84 8.69 -22.38 32.00
N GLU A 85 9.39 -21.64 31.14
CA GLU A 85 10.54 -20.81 31.52
C GLU A 85 10.14 -19.69 32.49
N ILE A 86 8.97 -19.07 32.30
CA ILE A 86 8.46 -18.04 33.23
C ILE A 86 8.22 -18.64 34.62
N THR A 87 7.67 -19.86 34.69
CA THR A 87 7.41 -20.56 35.95
C THR A 87 8.71 -20.92 36.66
N ALA A 88 9.71 -21.41 35.92
CA ALA A 88 11.04 -21.71 36.46
C ALA A 88 11.76 -20.45 36.97
N LEU A 89 11.68 -19.33 36.24
CA LEU A 89 12.24 -18.05 36.69
C LEU A 89 11.54 -17.54 37.95
N LYS A 90 10.20 -17.64 38.02
CA LYS A 90 9.45 -17.25 39.23
C LYS A 90 9.79 -18.13 40.44
N SER A 91 9.93 -19.44 40.27
CA SER A 91 10.28 -20.35 41.37
C SER A 91 11.71 -20.11 41.89
N SER A 92 12.61 -19.61 41.03
CA SER A 92 13.96 -19.15 41.44
C SER A 92 13.98 -17.80 42.18
N GLY A 93 12.83 -17.21 42.47
CA GLY A 93 12.71 -15.94 43.19
C GLY A 93 12.83 -14.69 42.31
N ILE A 94 12.81 -14.83 40.98
CA ILE A 94 12.84 -13.69 40.06
C ILE A 94 11.43 -13.13 39.91
N SER A 95 11.25 -11.85 40.26
CA SER A 95 10.00 -11.13 40.06
C SER A 95 9.62 -11.04 38.57
N ILE A 96 8.33 -11.21 38.28
CA ILE A 96 7.77 -11.08 36.92
C ILE A 96 8.10 -9.73 36.27
N LEU A 97 8.18 -8.65 37.06
CA LEU A 97 8.52 -7.32 36.55
C LEU A 97 9.93 -7.29 35.93
N LYS A 98 10.88 -8.07 36.48
CA LYS A 98 12.23 -8.17 35.93
C LYS A 98 12.27 -8.94 34.61
N ILE A 99 11.29 -9.81 34.36
CA ILE A 99 11.14 -10.57 33.12
C ILE A 99 10.56 -9.65 32.02
N ILE A 100 9.65 -8.74 32.39
CA ILE A 100 8.96 -7.82 31.47
C ILE A 100 9.80 -6.58 31.12
N LEU A 101 10.61 -6.09 32.07
CA LEU A 101 11.45 -4.88 31.90
C LEU A 101 12.28 -4.85 30.59
N PRO A 102 12.97 -5.93 30.17
CA PRO A 102 13.70 -5.94 28.90
C PRO A 102 12.83 -5.61 27.68
N SER A 103 11.60 -6.12 27.63
CA SER A 103 10.68 -5.82 26.53
C SER A 103 10.14 -4.39 26.60
N MET A 104 9.98 -3.82 27.80
CA MET A 104 9.64 -2.40 27.94
C MET A 104 10.76 -1.50 27.39
N TYR A 105 12.02 -1.82 27.66
CA TYR A 105 13.15 -1.08 27.08
C TYR A 105 13.19 -1.18 25.54
N LEU A 106 12.93 -2.38 24.99
CA LEU A 106 12.81 -2.55 23.54
C LEU A 106 11.65 -1.73 22.96
N GLY A 107 10.49 -1.74 23.62
CA GLY A 107 9.34 -0.95 23.22
C GLY A 107 9.64 0.54 23.23
N LEU A 108 10.27 1.05 24.28
CA LEU A 108 10.67 2.46 24.39
C LEU A 108 11.68 2.86 23.30
N PHE A 109 12.67 2.01 23.05
CA PHE A 109 13.66 2.22 21.98
C PHE A 109 12.99 2.28 20.60
N LEU A 110 12.05 1.37 20.35
CA LEU A 110 11.33 1.36 19.09
C LEU A 110 10.39 2.55 18.94
N THR A 111 9.71 2.97 20.01
CA THR A 111 8.90 4.19 20.01
C THR A 111 9.75 5.41 19.65
N ALA A 112 10.91 5.58 20.27
CA ALA A 112 11.81 6.70 19.94
C ALA A 112 12.24 6.67 18.45
N THR A 113 12.54 5.48 17.93
CA THR A 113 12.89 5.28 16.51
C THR A 113 11.71 5.60 15.58
N MET A 114 10.50 5.18 15.95
CA MET A 114 9.27 5.42 15.17
C MET A 114 8.83 6.88 15.20
N VAL A 115 9.04 7.59 16.32
CA VAL A 115 8.81 9.03 16.41
C VAL A 115 9.74 9.75 15.44
N TYR A 116 11.04 9.45 15.46
CA TYR A 116 11.99 10.02 14.51
C TYR A 116 11.64 9.70 13.05
N PHE A 117 11.27 8.46 12.76
CA PHE A 117 10.84 8.03 11.42
C PHE A 117 9.59 8.79 10.96
N SER A 118 8.60 8.94 11.84
CA SER A 118 7.34 9.61 11.52
C SER A 118 7.49 11.12 11.36
N ASP A 119 8.45 11.73 12.04
CA ASP A 119 8.72 13.16 11.97
C ASP A 119 9.52 13.54 10.72
N GLN A 120 10.56 12.77 10.38
CA GLN A 120 11.48 13.14 9.31
C GLN A 120 11.21 12.41 7.99
N ILE A 121 11.05 11.09 8.04
CA ILE A 121 11.08 10.23 6.84
C ILE A 121 9.68 10.11 6.24
N LEU A 122 8.66 9.98 7.09
CA LEU A 122 7.28 9.79 6.65
C LEU A 122 6.71 10.98 5.85
N PRO A 123 6.93 12.25 6.23
CA PRO A 123 6.38 13.37 5.48
C PRO A 123 7.02 13.50 4.09
N GLU A 124 8.34 13.32 4.00
CA GLU A 124 9.08 13.39 2.73
C GLU A 124 8.65 12.26 1.78
N THR A 125 8.57 11.02 2.27
CA THR A 125 8.13 9.88 1.47
C THR A 125 6.68 10.02 1.01
N ASN A 126 5.77 10.49 1.87
CA ASN A 126 4.37 10.70 1.51
C ASN A 126 4.19 11.85 0.51
N HIS A 127 4.97 12.92 0.66
CA HIS A 127 4.97 14.04 -0.29
C HIS A 127 5.46 13.59 -1.67
N ASN A 128 6.59 12.86 -1.72
CA ASN A 128 7.15 12.32 -2.95
C ASN A 128 6.22 11.29 -3.62
N ALA A 129 5.55 10.42 -2.83
CA ALA A 129 4.53 9.50 -3.34
C ALA A 129 3.38 10.28 -3.99
N SER A 130 2.88 11.31 -3.31
CA SER A 130 1.75 12.13 -3.78
C SER A 130 2.09 12.90 -5.06
N MET A 131 3.29 13.49 -5.13
CA MET A 131 3.77 14.15 -6.35
C MET A 131 3.92 13.16 -7.51
N LEU A 132 4.49 11.98 -7.24
CA LEU A 132 4.65 10.95 -8.27
C LEU A 132 3.29 10.46 -8.77
N PHE A 133 2.34 10.17 -7.87
CA PHE A 133 0.98 9.80 -8.23
C PHE A 133 0.28 10.88 -9.07
N ARG A 134 0.42 12.16 -8.70
CA ARG A 134 -0.13 13.28 -9.48
C ARG A 134 0.50 13.34 -10.87
N SER A 135 1.81 13.19 -10.99
CA SER A 135 2.50 13.18 -12.29
C SER A 135 2.09 11.99 -13.17
N ILE A 136 1.88 10.80 -12.58
CA ILE A 136 1.38 9.61 -13.29
C ILE A 136 -0.06 9.85 -13.78
N ARG A 137 -0.90 10.48 -12.95
CA ARG A 137 -2.30 10.79 -13.29
C ARG A 137 -2.40 11.87 -14.38
N GLN A 138 -1.51 12.86 -14.37
CA GLN A 138 -1.48 13.96 -15.35
C GLN A 138 -0.83 13.56 -16.68
N LYS A 139 0.20 12.71 -16.66
CA LYS A 139 0.96 12.34 -17.87
C LYS A 139 0.23 11.35 -18.77
N LYS A 140 -0.66 10.54 -18.20
CA LYS A 140 -1.70 9.78 -18.92
C LYS A 140 -2.97 9.81 -18.08
N PRO A 141 -3.89 10.77 -18.33
CA PRO A 141 -5.24 10.66 -17.83
C PRO A 141 -5.87 9.48 -18.56
N THR A 142 -5.58 8.27 -18.10
CA THR A 142 -6.49 7.16 -18.31
C THR A 142 -7.73 7.57 -17.53
N LEU A 143 -8.59 8.31 -18.20
CA LEU A 143 -9.95 8.55 -17.80
C LEU A 143 -10.59 7.16 -17.76
N HIS A 144 -10.43 6.46 -16.63
CA HIS A 144 -11.48 5.59 -16.13
C HIS A 144 -12.59 6.53 -15.65
N LEU A 145 -13.22 7.20 -16.61
CA LEU A 145 -14.58 7.66 -16.45
C LEU A 145 -15.39 6.37 -16.39
N GLU A 146 -15.67 5.91 -15.19
CA GLU A 146 -16.79 4.99 -15.02
C GLU A 146 -18.05 5.77 -15.41
N GLU A 147 -18.80 5.22 -16.36
CA GLU A 147 -20.09 5.77 -16.77
C GLU A 147 -20.99 5.89 -15.53
N HIS A 148 -21.76 6.97 -15.45
CA HIS A 148 -22.72 7.26 -14.36
C HIS A 148 -22.16 7.75 -13.01
N ILE A 149 -20.88 8.12 -12.90
CA ILE A 149 -20.37 8.79 -11.68
C ILE A 149 -20.28 10.31 -11.90
N PHE A 150 -20.97 11.06 -11.04
CA PHE A 150 -20.93 12.52 -11.03
C PHE A 150 -19.60 13.01 -10.46
N TYR A 151 -18.79 13.70 -11.28
CA TYR A 151 -17.58 14.37 -10.82
C TYR A 151 -17.90 15.84 -10.56
N ASN A 152 -17.93 16.23 -9.28
CA ASN A 152 -18.21 17.59 -8.85
C ASN A 152 -16.90 18.31 -8.53
N LEU A 153 -16.50 19.24 -9.40
CA LEU A 153 -15.35 20.12 -9.23
C LEU A 153 -15.89 21.54 -9.08
N ASP A 154 -16.03 22.01 -7.84
CA ASP A 154 -16.34 23.36 -7.27
C ASP A 154 -17.14 24.41 -8.10
N LYS A 155 -17.03 24.48 -9.42
CA LYS A 155 -17.81 25.34 -10.32
C LYS A 155 -18.37 24.67 -11.59
N TYR A 156 -18.11 23.39 -11.86
CA TYR A 156 -18.71 22.67 -12.99
C TYR A 156 -18.93 21.19 -12.64
N THR A 157 -20.15 20.69 -12.83
CA THR A 157 -20.49 19.26 -12.72
C THR A 157 -20.50 18.67 -14.12
N PHE A 158 -19.64 17.68 -14.37
CA PHE A 158 -19.65 16.95 -15.64
C PHE A 158 -20.26 15.56 -15.43
N VAL A 159 -21.25 15.22 -16.27
CA VAL A 159 -21.81 13.88 -16.38
C VAL A 159 -21.33 13.30 -17.69
N VAL A 160 -20.55 12.22 -17.62
CA VAL A 160 -20.20 11.45 -18.81
C VAL A 160 -21.24 10.35 -18.95
N GLY A 161 -22.14 10.52 -19.92
CA GLY A 161 -23.27 9.61 -20.14
C GLY A 161 -22.87 8.28 -20.77
N HIS A 162 -22.12 8.30 -21.88
CA HIS A 162 -21.77 7.09 -22.63
C HIS A 162 -20.38 7.25 -23.26
N ILE A 163 -19.53 6.24 -23.11
CA ILE A 163 -18.21 6.19 -23.76
C ILE A 163 -18.31 5.16 -24.87
N GLU A 164 -18.56 5.62 -26.10
CA GLU A 164 -18.40 4.76 -27.28
C GLU A 164 -16.92 4.44 -27.47
N ARG A 165 -16.53 3.19 -27.15
CA ARG A 165 -15.20 2.66 -27.50
C ARG A 165 -15.18 2.38 -28.99
N THR A 166 -14.41 3.15 -29.75
CA THR A 166 -14.14 2.84 -31.16
C THR A 166 -13.29 1.58 -31.28
N LEU A 167 -13.64 0.73 -32.25
CA LEU A 167 -12.94 -0.52 -32.53
C LEU A 167 -11.50 -0.23 -33.04
N PRO A 168 -10.51 -1.09 -32.73
CA PRO A 168 -9.15 -0.98 -33.27
C PRO A 168 -9.14 -0.86 -34.80
N GLU A 169 -8.16 -0.13 -35.37
CA GLU A 169 -8.01 0.10 -36.84
C GLU A 169 -8.10 -1.19 -37.67
N GLU A 170 -7.71 -2.34 -37.10
CA GLU A 170 -7.78 -3.67 -37.69
C GLU A 170 -9.23 -4.10 -38.07
N TRP A 171 -10.24 -3.60 -37.37
CA TRP A 171 -11.65 -3.91 -37.63
C TRP A 171 -12.30 -2.94 -38.63
N LEU A 172 -11.69 -1.77 -38.85
CA LEU A 172 -12.12 -0.81 -39.87
C LEU A 172 -11.84 -1.36 -41.28
N ASP A 173 -10.76 -2.13 -41.46
CA ASP A 173 -10.43 -2.73 -42.76
C ASP A 173 -11.38 -3.89 -43.13
N LEU A 174 -11.88 -4.64 -42.13
CA LEU A 174 -12.91 -5.67 -42.34
C LEU A 174 -14.27 -5.09 -42.76
N SER A 175 -14.56 -3.82 -42.46
CA SER A 175 -15.83 -3.20 -42.83
C SER A 175 -15.99 -3.00 -44.34
N ASN A 176 -14.86 -2.87 -45.07
CA ASN A 176 -14.86 -2.83 -46.54
C ASN A 176 -15.25 -4.18 -47.17
N LEU A 177 -15.15 -5.29 -46.43
CA LEU A 177 -15.49 -6.63 -46.90
C LEU A 177 -16.97 -7.01 -46.67
N LEU A 178 -17.71 -6.25 -45.87
CA LEU A 178 -19.06 -6.60 -45.40
C LEU A 178 -20.22 -6.00 -46.21
N GLY A 179 -19.94 -5.44 -47.40
CA GLY A 179 -20.96 -5.00 -48.34
C GLY A 179 -21.67 -3.68 -47.94
N PRO A 180 -22.43 -3.08 -48.87
CA PRO A 180 -22.86 -1.68 -48.80
C PRO A 180 -23.87 -1.35 -47.69
N GLU A 181 -24.41 -2.36 -46.98
CA GLU A 181 -25.28 -2.14 -45.82
C GLU A 181 -24.53 -1.61 -44.58
N TYR A 182 -23.21 -1.73 -44.53
CA TYR A 182 -22.39 -1.28 -43.40
C TYR A 182 -21.72 0.10 -43.60
N TYR A 183 -22.04 0.82 -44.69
CA TYR A 183 -21.35 2.04 -45.12
C TYR A 183 -21.67 3.33 -44.33
N ASN A 184 -22.22 3.24 -43.12
CA ASN A 184 -22.60 4.42 -42.33
C ASN A 184 -21.81 4.56 -41.01
N VAL A 185 -20.50 4.27 -41.05
CA VAL A 185 -19.58 4.67 -39.97
C VAL A 185 -19.08 6.08 -40.27
N LYS A 186 -19.95 7.05 -40.00
CA LYS A 186 -19.68 8.46 -40.24
C LYS A 186 -18.67 8.95 -39.19
N GLN A 187 -17.43 9.13 -39.62
CA GLN A 187 -16.45 10.03 -39.03
C GLN A 187 -17.13 11.34 -38.62
N LEU A 188 -16.99 11.72 -37.35
CA LEU A 188 -16.83 13.08 -36.85
C LEU A 188 -16.77 12.98 -35.32
N ASP A 189 -15.64 13.38 -34.74
CA ASP A 189 -15.47 13.59 -33.30
C ASP A 189 -16.40 14.74 -32.89
N LYS A 190 -17.63 14.39 -32.48
CA LYS A 190 -18.66 15.33 -32.06
C LYS A 190 -18.99 15.00 -30.62
N LEU A 191 -18.49 15.82 -29.71
CA LEU A 191 -18.96 15.92 -28.33
C LEU A 191 -20.44 16.34 -28.36
N ARG A 192 -21.34 15.37 -28.51
CA ARG A 192 -22.78 15.58 -28.37
C ARG A 192 -23.15 15.32 -26.93
N ASP A 193 -23.96 16.23 -26.39
CA ASP A 193 -24.58 16.15 -25.07
C ASP A 193 -23.64 16.38 -23.87
N LEU A 194 -22.88 17.48 -23.95
CA LEU A 194 -22.26 18.13 -22.80
C LEU A 194 -23.31 19.01 -22.11
N ALA A 195 -24.03 18.47 -21.13
CA ALA A 195 -24.89 19.26 -20.27
C ALA A 195 -24.03 19.95 -19.20
N ILE A 196 -23.75 21.24 -19.41
CA ILE A 196 -23.08 22.10 -18.43
C ILE A 196 -24.17 22.67 -17.52
N PHE A 197 -24.09 22.33 -16.22
CA PHE A 197 -24.83 23.00 -15.15
C PHE A 197 -23.83 23.69 -14.21
#